data_AF-T2IX06-F1
#
_entry.id   AF-T2IX06-F1
#
_cell.length_a   1.000
_cell.length_b   1.000
_cell.length_c   1.000
_cell.angle_alpha   90.00
_cell.angle_beta   90.00
_cell.angle_gamma   90.00
#
_symmetry.space_group_name_H-M   'P 1'
#
loop_
_entity.id
_entity.type
_entity.pdbx_description
1 polymer ?
#
loop_
_entity_poly.entity_id
_entity_poly.type
_entity_poly.pdbx_seq_one_letter_code
_entity_poly.pdbx_strand_id
1 'polypeptide(L)'
;MGMAGQYLPKFLGGSKALKKLNDVWGVTDSSVLRANMKNAGRTVPKFPNAAHHIVPGAANDRNAMIARTHLAKLGFNANDEINGVFLEFRKKGVEQLGKGAIHNDIHTATYYNEVRKRVTKATSKKAAEKVLRKIAKELENNTFPY
;
A
#
# COMPACT_ATOMS: atom_id res chain seq x y z
N MET A 1 32.46 19.45 -9.86
CA MET A 1 31.35 20.14 -9.18
C MET A 1 30.11 20.04 -10.07
N GLY A 2 29.02 19.48 -9.51
CA GLY A 2 27.64 19.62 -9.99
C GLY A 2 27.26 18.97 -11.33
N MET A 3 26.79 17.71 -11.32
CA MET A 3 26.01 17.17 -12.43
C MET A 3 24.63 16.68 -11.96
N ALA A 4 23.63 17.32 -12.55
CA ALA A 4 22.35 16.77 -12.96
C ALA A 4 21.33 16.36 -11.87
N GLY A 5 20.41 17.29 -11.60
CA GLY A 5 19.03 16.93 -11.31
C GLY A 5 18.46 16.14 -12.49
N GLN A 6 18.36 14.81 -12.34
CA GLN A 6 17.66 13.97 -13.29
C GLN A 6 16.16 14.21 -13.12
N TYR A 7 15.62 15.02 -14.03
CA TYR A 7 14.25 14.91 -14.50
C TYR A 7 13.91 13.44 -14.68
N LEU A 8 13.11 12.89 -13.77
CA LEU A 8 12.48 11.59 -13.98
C LEU A 8 11.51 11.76 -15.17
N PRO A 9 11.62 10.93 -16.22
CA PRO A 9 10.63 10.97 -17.29
C PRO A 9 9.25 10.66 -16.69
N LYS A 10 8.26 11.51 -17.00
CA LYS A 10 6.84 11.15 -16.85
C LYS A 10 6.66 9.80 -17.53
N PHE A 11 6.50 8.73 -16.75
CA PHE A 11 5.99 7.48 -17.29
C PHE A 11 4.57 7.76 -17.75
N LEU A 12 4.44 8.17 -19.02
CA LEU A 12 3.20 8.13 -19.78
C LEU A 12 2.87 6.65 -20.06
N GLY A 13 2.53 5.91 -19.00
CA GLY A 13 1.69 4.74 -19.17
C GLY A 13 0.35 5.25 -19.68
N GLY A 14 0.14 5.21 -21.00
CA GLY A 14 -1.08 5.72 -21.61
C GLY A 14 -2.33 5.15 -20.94
N SER A 15 -3.46 5.84 -21.08
CA SER A 15 -4.77 5.50 -20.48
C SER A 15 -5.13 4.00 -20.58
N LYS A 16 -4.71 3.31 -21.65
CA LYS A 16 -4.87 1.86 -21.83
C LYS A 16 -4.10 0.99 -20.82
N ALA A 17 -2.87 1.36 -20.46
CA ALA A 17 -2.07 0.61 -19.49
C ALA A 17 -2.61 0.77 -18.07
N LEU A 18 -3.02 2.00 -17.70
CA LEU A 18 -3.71 2.27 -16.44
C LEU A 18 -5.06 1.55 -16.38
N LYS A 19 -5.85 1.55 -17.47
CA LYS A 19 -7.10 0.79 -17.57
C LYS A 19 -6.86 -0.70 -17.39
N LYS A 20 -5.90 -1.29 -18.12
CA LYS A 20 -5.56 -2.72 -18.00
C LYS A 20 -5.08 -3.06 -16.58
N LEU A 21 -4.36 -2.16 -15.93
CA LEU A 21 -3.93 -2.35 -14.53
C LEU A 21 -5.13 -2.31 -13.58
N ASN A 22 -6.09 -1.40 -13.76
CA ASN A 22 -7.33 -1.38 -13.00
C ASN A 22 -8.19 -2.63 -13.27
N ASP A 23 -8.19 -3.14 -14.50
CA ASP A 23 -8.91 -4.37 -14.85
C ASP A 23 -8.31 -5.61 -14.13
N VAL A 24 -7.02 -5.59 -13.79
CA VAL A 24 -6.29 -6.73 -13.20
C VAL A 24 -6.09 -6.62 -11.69
N TRP A 25 -5.69 -5.44 -11.20
CA TRP A 25 -5.50 -5.16 -9.77
C TRP A 25 -6.77 -4.67 -9.10
N GLY A 26 -7.76 -4.18 -9.84
CA GLY A 26 -8.96 -3.57 -9.31
C GLY A 26 -8.83 -2.08 -8.96
N VAL A 27 -9.98 -1.41 -8.89
CA VAL A 27 -10.10 -0.03 -8.43
C VAL A 27 -9.98 -0.01 -6.90
N THR A 28 -9.01 0.74 -6.37
CA THR A 28 -8.89 0.92 -4.91
C THR A 28 -10.02 1.77 -4.37
N ASP A 29 -10.65 1.27 -3.32
CA ASP A 29 -11.65 1.99 -2.54
C ASP A 29 -11.42 1.70 -1.05
N SER A 30 -11.08 2.73 -0.28
CA SER A 30 -10.77 2.59 1.16
C SER A 30 -12.00 2.20 1.98
N SER A 31 -13.21 2.52 1.54
CA SER A 31 -14.45 2.11 2.20
C SER A 31 -14.73 0.64 1.99
N VAL A 32 -14.53 0.14 0.77
CA VAL A 32 -14.63 -1.30 0.45
C VAL A 32 -13.56 -2.10 1.21
N LEU A 33 -12.30 -1.65 1.16
CA LEU A 33 -11.21 -2.28 1.91
C LEU A 33 -11.52 -2.32 3.42
N ARG A 34 -12.03 -1.21 3.99
CA ARG A 34 -12.44 -1.14 5.40
C ARG A 34 -13.52 -2.17 5.73
N ALA A 35 -14.55 -2.29 4.88
CA ALA A 35 -15.61 -3.27 5.07
C ALA A 35 -15.04 -4.70 5.03
N ASN A 36 -14.19 -5.02 4.06
CA ASN A 36 -13.56 -6.34 3.92
C ASN A 36 -12.70 -6.69 5.14
N MET A 37 -11.89 -5.74 5.65
CA MET A 37 -11.13 -5.93 6.88
C MET A 37 -12.01 -6.22 8.09
N LYS A 38 -13.11 -5.49 8.26
CA LYS A 38 -14.07 -5.74 9.35
C LYS A 38 -14.73 -7.11 9.23
N ASN A 39 -15.15 -7.49 8.02
CA ASN A 39 -15.78 -8.79 7.76
C ASN A 39 -14.82 -9.96 8.03
N ALA A 40 -13.52 -9.75 7.82
CA ALA A 40 -12.48 -10.71 8.18
C ALA A 40 -12.08 -10.68 9.68
N GLY A 41 -12.83 -9.97 10.52
CA GLY A 41 -12.63 -9.91 11.97
C GLY A 41 -11.51 -8.98 12.43
N ARG A 42 -11.03 -8.04 11.59
CA ARG A 42 -10.05 -7.03 12.02
C ARG A 42 -10.70 -6.01 12.95
N THR A 43 -10.18 -5.88 14.17
CA THR A 43 -10.60 -4.85 15.12
C THR A 43 -10.22 -3.47 14.63
N VAL A 44 -11.20 -2.59 14.54
CA VAL A 44 -10.99 -1.18 14.21
C VAL A 44 -10.41 -0.46 15.44
N PRO A 45 -9.28 0.25 15.32
CA PRO A 45 -8.74 1.03 16.43
C PRO A 45 -9.69 2.14 16.90
N LYS A 46 -9.61 2.51 18.19
CA LYS A 46 -10.47 3.55 18.78
C LYS A 46 -10.05 4.98 18.40
N PHE A 47 -8.81 5.20 18.01
CA PHE A 47 -8.32 6.49 17.53
C PHE A 47 -8.82 6.80 16.10
N PRO A 48 -8.86 8.08 15.66
CA PRO A 48 -9.19 8.43 14.29
C PRO A 48 -8.32 7.69 13.28
N ASN A 49 -8.93 6.85 12.45
CA ASN A 49 -8.20 5.96 11.55
C ASN A 49 -8.85 5.86 10.17
N ALA A 50 -8.04 5.46 9.20
CA ALA A 50 -8.47 5.12 7.86
C ALA A 50 -7.90 3.75 7.45
N ALA A 51 -8.62 3.07 6.56
CA ALA A 51 -8.08 1.89 5.88
C ALA A 51 -7.00 2.33 4.89
N HIS A 52 -5.79 1.82 5.08
CA HIS A 52 -4.64 2.09 4.22
C HIS A 52 -4.36 0.87 3.35
N HIS A 53 -4.27 1.06 2.04
CA HIS A 53 -3.81 0.04 1.11
C HIS A 53 -2.29 -0.07 1.18
N ILE A 54 -1.77 -1.25 1.56
CA ILE A 54 -0.33 -1.52 1.58
C ILE A 54 0.25 -1.39 0.17
N VAL A 55 -0.44 -1.98 -0.81
CA VAL A 55 -0.20 -1.75 -2.24
C VAL A 55 -1.34 -0.90 -2.78
N PRO A 56 -1.18 0.44 -2.88
CA PRO A 56 -2.24 1.32 -3.36
C PRO A 56 -2.35 1.26 -4.89
N GLY A 57 -3.54 1.43 -5.45
CA GLY A 57 -3.82 1.40 -6.89
C GLY A 57 -3.50 2.70 -7.63
N ALA A 58 -3.72 3.85 -6.98
CA ALA A 58 -3.60 5.18 -7.60
C ALA A 58 -2.18 5.80 -7.56
N ALA A 59 -1.23 5.21 -6.83
CA ALA A 59 0.12 5.77 -6.74
C ALA A 59 0.82 5.73 -8.11
N ASN A 60 1.27 6.89 -8.59
CA ASN A 60 2.07 7.02 -9.81
C ASN A 60 3.55 6.73 -9.52
N ASP A 61 3.83 5.54 -8.97
CA ASP A 61 5.17 5.06 -8.62
C ASP A 61 5.43 3.70 -9.29
N ARG A 62 6.58 3.56 -9.96
CA ARG A 62 6.95 2.33 -10.68
C ARG A 62 7.03 1.11 -9.76
N ASN A 63 7.46 1.28 -8.51
CA ASN A 63 7.54 0.18 -7.56
C ASN A 63 6.15 -0.29 -7.13
N ALA A 64 5.20 0.64 -6.94
CA ALA A 64 3.81 0.30 -6.67
C ALA A 64 3.19 -0.46 -7.86
N MET A 65 3.43 -0.04 -9.10
CA MET A 65 2.96 -0.76 -10.29
C MET A 65 3.49 -2.21 -10.37
N ILE A 66 4.78 -2.41 -10.06
CA ILE A 66 5.40 -3.75 -10.04
C ILE A 66 4.75 -4.61 -8.95
N ALA A 67 4.56 -4.08 -7.75
CA ALA A 67 3.94 -4.79 -6.64
C ALA A 67 2.50 -5.23 -6.97
N ARG A 68 1.67 -4.33 -7.53
CA ARG A 68 0.31 -4.66 -8.00
C ARG A 68 0.31 -5.80 -9.01
N THR A 69 1.16 -5.68 -10.03
CA THR A 69 1.24 -6.67 -11.12
C THR A 69 1.63 -8.04 -10.57
N HIS A 70 2.56 -8.07 -9.61
CA HIS A 70 3.02 -9.31 -8.98
C HIS A 70 1.92 -9.96 -8.14
N LEU A 71 1.26 -9.20 -7.26
CA LEU A 71 0.17 -9.73 -6.42
C LEU A 71 -1.04 -10.15 -7.24
N ALA A 72 -1.41 -9.41 -8.29
CA ALA A 72 -2.52 -9.81 -9.15
C ALA A 72 -2.28 -11.17 -9.82
N LYS A 73 -1.05 -11.47 -10.25
CA LYS A 73 -0.67 -12.81 -10.76
C LYS A 73 -0.83 -13.92 -9.73
N LEU A 74 -0.74 -13.59 -8.44
CA LEU A 74 -0.96 -14.53 -7.34
C LEU A 74 -2.43 -14.59 -6.89
N GLY A 75 -3.33 -13.90 -7.60
CA GLY A 75 -4.77 -13.93 -7.35
C GLY A 75 -5.23 -13.05 -6.18
N PHE A 76 -4.59 -11.88 -6.02
CA PHE A 76 -5.06 -10.82 -5.13
C PHE A 76 -5.69 -9.66 -5.91
N ASN A 77 -6.58 -8.94 -5.23
CA ASN A 77 -7.21 -7.70 -5.68
C ASN A 77 -6.87 -6.55 -4.72
N ALA A 78 -6.99 -5.32 -5.21
CA ALA A 78 -6.71 -4.08 -4.49
C ALA A 78 -7.40 -4.01 -3.13
N ASN A 79 -8.68 -4.41 -3.06
CA ASN A 79 -9.50 -4.28 -1.86
C ASN A 79 -9.54 -5.55 -1.00
N ASP A 80 -8.69 -6.55 -1.28
CA ASP A 80 -8.54 -7.70 -0.39
C ASP A 80 -8.13 -7.22 1.00
N GLU A 81 -8.74 -7.77 2.05
CA GLU A 81 -8.54 -7.33 3.42
C GLU A 81 -7.06 -7.42 3.86
N ILE A 82 -6.34 -8.38 3.27
CA ILE A 82 -4.93 -8.65 3.55
C ILE A 82 -4.01 -7.55 2.99
N ASN A 83 -4.46 -6.82 1.96
CA ASN A 83 -3.78 -5.64 1.43
C ASN A 83 -4.07 -4.39 2.27
N GLY A 84 -4.78 -4.52 3.40
CA GLY A 84 -5.18 -3.41 4.25
C GLY A 84 -4.51 -3.40 5.62
N VAL A 85 -4.38 -2.20 6.17
CA VAL A 85 -4.07 -1.94 7.59
C VAL A 85 -4.82 -0.68 8.05
N PHE A 86 -5.27 -0.65 9.31
CA PHE A 86 -5.83 0.57 9.89
C PHE A 86 -4.71 1.44 10.43
N LEU A 87 -4.55 2.64 9.84
CA LEU A 87 -3.56 3.62 10.29
C LEU A 87 -4.25 4.87 10.78
N GLU A 88 -3.59 5.56 11.72
CA GLU A 88 -4.10 6.81 12.24
C GLU A 88 -4.16 7.86 11.14
N PHE A 89 -5.31 8.51 11.03
CA PHE A 89 -5.52 9.61 10.12
C PHE A 89 -5.67 10.89 10.94
N ARG A 90 -4.67 11.76 10.86
CA ARG A 90 -4.65 13.03 11.57
C ARG A 90 -4.21 14.18 10.67
N LYS A 91 -4.56 15.39 11.08
CA LYS A 91 -4.02 16.63 10.51
C LYS A 91 -2.60 16.87 11.04
N LYS A 92 -1.77 17.52 10.24
CA LYS A 92 -0.42 17.92 10.65
C LYS A 92 -0.49 18.82 11.89
N GLY A 93 0.35 18.54 12.90
CA GLY A 93 0.42 19.31 14.15
C GLY A 93 -0.53 18.85 15.26
N VAL A 94 -1.46 17.92 15.00
CA VAL A 94 -2.24 17.26 16.06
C VAL A 94 -1.40 16.16 16.68
N GLU A 95 -1.40 15.98 18.00
CA GLU A 95 -0.66 14.89 18.67
C GLU A 95 -1.09 13.51 18.17
N GLN A 96 -0.16 12.55 18.18
CA GLN A 96 -0.40 11.19 17.73
C GLN A 96 -1.01 10.37 18.87
N LEU A 97 -2.13 9.69 18.62
CA LEU A 97 -2.82 8.89 19.65
C LEU A 97 -2.44 7.40 19.62
N GLY A 98 -2.16 6.88 18.42
CA GLY A 98 -1.72 5.51 18.20
C GLY A 98 -0.19 5.39 18.21
N LYS A 99 0.33 4.17 18.19
CA LYS A 99 1.78 3.93 18.10
C LYS A 99 2.28 3.57 16.70
N GLY A 100 1.37 3.46 15.74
CA GLY A 100 1.66 3.03 14.37
C GLY A 100 2.10 4.19 13.47
N ALA A 101 2.35 3.87 12.21
CA ALA A 101 2.60 4.87 11.20
C ALA A 101 1.35 5.72 10.93
N ILE A 102 1.56 6.98 10.55
CA ILE A 102 0.48 7.91 10.19
C ILE A 102 0.13 7.74 8.72
N HIS A 103 -1.17 7.56 8.42
CA HIS A 103 -1.68 7.28 7.08
C HIS A 103 -1.13 8.22 6.00
N ASN A 104 -1.09 9.52 6.29
CA ASN A 104 -0.70 10.55 5.31
C ASN A 104 0.82 10.68 5.13
N ASP A 105 1.63 10.15 6.06
CA ASP A 105 3.08 10.40 6.10
C ASP A 105 3.90 9.31 5.38
N ILE A 106 3.29 8.16 5.10
CA ILE A 106 4.02 6.98 4.59
C ILE A 106 4.10 6.85 3.07
N HIS A 107 3.46 7.74 2.31
CA HIS A 107 3.44 7.69 0.85
C HIS A 107 4.74 8.19 0.20
N THR A 108 5.85 7.52 0.51
CA THR A 108 7.20 7.90 0.07
C THR A 108 7.78 6.93 -0.96
N ALA A 109 8.85 7.34 -1.65
CA ALA A 109 9.59 6.44 -2.54
C ALA A 109 10.20 5.23 -1.79
N THR A 110 10.68 5.44 -0.56
CA THR A 110 11.22 4.39 0.30
C THR A 110 10.16 3.34 0.60
N TYR A 111 8.96 3.77 0.99
CA TYR A 111 7.84 2.89 1.25
C TYR A 111 7.52 2.00 0.05
N TYR A 112 7.31 2.60 -1.13
CA TYR A 112 6.96 1.84 -2.33
C TYR A 112 8.06 0.86 -2.74
N ASN A 113 9.33 1.25 -2.59
CA ASN A 113 10.46 0.39 -2.87
C ASN A 113 10.51 -0.82 -1.92
N GLU A 114 10.34 -0.61 -0.62
CA GLU A 114 10.36 -1.68 0.38
C GLU A 114 9.18 -2.64 0.24
N VAL A 115 7.97 -2.12 -0.02
CA VAL A 115 6.80 -2.94 -0.33
C VAL A 115 7.08 -3.82 -1.55
N ARG A 116 7.56 -3.24 -2.65
CA ARG A 116 7.93 -3.99 -3.87
C ARG A 116 8.93 -5.09 -3.56
N LYS A 117 10.08 -4.75 -2.95
CA LYS A 117 11.17 -5.71 -2.67
C LYS A 117 10.68 -6.93 -1.90
N ARG A 118 9.76 -6.74 -0.96
CA ARG A 118 9.24 -7.83 -0.12
C ARG A 118 8.17 -8.64 -0.84
N VAL A 119 7.22 -7.98 -1.49
CA VAL A 119 6.13 -8.62 -2.23
C VAL A 119 6.66 -9.47 -3.39
N THR A 120 7.63 -8.98 -4.16
CA THR A 120 8.15 -9.71 -5.33
C THR A 120 8.97 -10.94 -4.97
N LYS A 121 9.36 -11.11 -3.69
CA LYS A 121 10.01 -12.34 -3.19
C LYS A 121 9.01 -13.46 -2.91
N ALA A 122 7.73 -13.15 -2.77
CA ALA A 122 6.71 -14.15 -2.55
C ALA A 122 6.35 -14.84 -3.88
N THR A 123 6.56 -16.15 -3.99
CA THR A 123 6.29 -16.93 -5.21
C THR A 123 4.95 -17.67 -5.17
N SER A 124 4.18 -17.53 -4.10
CA SER A 124 2.86 -18.15 -3.93
C SER A 124 1.91 -17.25 -3.16
N LYS A 125 0.60 -17.48 -3.28
CA LYS A 125 -0.44 -16.74 -2.57
C LYS A 125 -0.21 -16.74 -1.05
N LYS A 126 0.05 -17.91 -0.46
CA LYS A 126 0.35 -18.06 0.98
C LYS A 126 1.61 -17.30 1.41
N ALA A 127 2.65 -17.26 0.57
CA ALA A 127 3.85 -16.48 0.88
C ALA A 127 3.57 -14.97 0.83
N ALA A 128 2.77 -14.51 -0.14
CA ALA A 128 2.39 -13.11 -0.27
C ALA A 128 1.50 -12.65 0.90
N GLU A 129 0.55 -13.48 1.35
CA GLU A 129 -0.22 -13.22 2.57
C GLU A 129 0.67 -13.01 3.80
N LYS A 130 1.68 -13.87 3.99
CA LYS A 130 2.66 -13.72 5.09
C LYS A 130 3.43 -12.40 5.00
N VAL A 131 3.85 -12.02 3.79
CA VAL A 131 4.55 -10.75 3.55
C VAL A 131 3.62 -9.57 3.88
N LEU A 132 2.40 -9.54 3.36
CA LEU A 132 1.45 -8.46 3.60
C LEU A 132 1.08 -8.33 5.08
N ARG A 133 0.84 -9.45 5.78
CA ARG A 133 0.62 -9.44 7.24
C ARG A 133 1.83 -8.89 8.01
N LYS A 134 3.05 -9.25 7.59
CA LYS A 134 4.28 -8.73 8.20
C LYS A 134 4.41 -7.22 7.99
N ILE A 135 4.17 -6.74 6.77
CA ILE A 135 4.19 -5.29 6.47
C ILE A 135 3.13 -4.55 7.31
N ALA A 136 1.89 -5.06 7.34
CA ALA A 136 0.83 -4.48 8.17
C ALA A 136 1.26 -4.37 9.64
N LYS A 137 1.86 -5.44 10.19
CA LYS A 137 2.33 -5.45 11.58
C LYS A 137 3.46 -4.46 11.84
N GLU A 138 4.38 -4.30 10.90
CA GLU A 138 5.46 -3.30 11.01
C GLU A 138 4.91 -1.87 10.93
N LEU A 139 3.89 -1.62 10.09
CA LEU A 139 3.20 -0.33 10.05
C LEU A 139 2.44 -0.02 11.35
N GLU A 140 1.74 -1.01 11.91
CA GLU A 140 1.06 -0.89 13.22
C GLU A 140 2.01 -0.58 14.38
N ASN A 141 3.29 -0.97 14.28
CA ASN A 141 4.31 -0.71 15.31
C ASN A 141 5.26 0.44 14.93
N ASN A 142 5.02 1.11 13.80
CA ASN A 142 5.87 2.18 13.29
C ASN A 142 7.35 1.78 13.07
N THR A 143 7.58 0.55 12.60
CA THR A 143 8.93 0.01 12.31
C THR A 143 9.16 -0.27 10.83
N PHE A 144 8.15 -0.05 9.98
CA PHE A 144 8.30 -0.22 8.54
C PHE A 144 9.06 0.99 7.95
N PRO A 145 10.04 0.80 7.05
CA PRO A 145 10.74 1.94 6.45
C PRO A 145 9.87 2.67 5.43
N TYR A 146 9.69 3.97 5.61
CA TYR A 146 9.05 4.90 4.68
C TYR A 146 9.80 6.23 4.71
#